data_AF-A0A5C6RT59-F1
#
_entry.id   AF-A0A5C6RT59-F1
#
_cell.length_a   1.000
_cell.length_b   1.000
_cell.length_c   1.000
_cell.angle_alpha   90.00
_cell.angle_beta   90.00
_cell.angle_gamma   90.00
#
_symmetry.space_group_name_H-M   'P 1'
#
loop_
_entity.id
_entity.type
_entity.pdbx_description
1 polymer ?
#
loop_
_entity_poly.entity_id
_entity_poly.type
_entity_poly.pdbx_seq_one_letter_code
_entity_poly.pdbx_strand_id
1 'polypeptide(L)'
;MNQVSDPQNAFTLKSWFKEIRFYEQEIRNCEWSLEEVLLKAQSEEDRAKVEHFQNQFLLQRLNLQRLNKQLREALAYSAQVREHAFSEVRHFRKYFKTLLKEFDAFLHRYFAIPELKI
;
A
#
# COMPACT_ATOMS: atom_id res chain seq x y z
N MET A 1 -33.82 -17.56 2.45
CA MET A 1 -32.47 -17.31 2.97
C MET A 1 -31.55 -18.40 2.44
N ASN A 2 -30.75 -18.11 1.41
CA ASN A 2 -29.71 -19.04 0.95
C ASN A 2 -28.43 -18.21 0.78
N GLN A 3 -27.64 -18.11 1.86
CA GLN A 3 -26.25 -17.70 1.76
C GLN A 3 -25.43 -18.96 1.49
N VAL A 4 -25.38 -19.37 0.22
CA VAL A 4 -24.31 -20.26 -0.22
C VAL A 4 -23.08 -19.36 -0.34
N SER A 5 -22.22 -19.42 0.67
CA SER A 5 -20.89 -18.81 0.65
C SER A 5 -20.10 -19.48 -0.46
N ASP A 6 -20.12 -18.88 -1.64
CA ASP A 6 -19.35 -19.33 -2.80
C ASP A 6 -17.86 -19.48 -2.40
N PRO A 7 -17.30 -20.71 -2.45
CA PRO A 7 -15.91 -20.99 -2.06
C PRO A 7 -14.89 -20.10 -2.79
N GLN A 8 -15.20 -19.69 -4.02
CA GLN A 8 -14.36 -18.82 -4.84
C GLN A 8 -14.24 -17.42 -4.21
N ASN A 9 -15.34 -16.90 -3.66
CA ASN A 9 -15.37 -15.60 -2.99
C ASN A 9 -14.58 -15.65 -1.66
N ALA A 10 -14.72 -16.72 -0.88
CA ALA A 10 -13.99 -16.89 0.37
C ALA A 10 -12.46 -17.01 0.15
N PHE A 11 -12.05 -17.72 -0.91
CA PHE A 11 -10.64 -17.80 -1.32
C PHE A 11 -10.10 -16.43 -1.75
N THR A 12 -10.86 -15.70 -2.56
CA THR A 12 -10.53 -14.34 -3.03
C THR A 12 -10.38 -13.37 -1.87
N LEU A 13 -11.28 -13.39 -0.88
CA LEU A 13 -11.23 -12.55 0.31
C LEU A 13 -10.02 -12.86 1.23
N LYS A 14 -9.68 -14.14 1.43
CA LYS A 14 -8.46 -14.52 2.17
C LYS A 14 -7.21 -14.04 1.46
N SER A 15 -7.18 -14.03 0.13
CA SER A 15 -6.09 -13.43 -0.65
C SER A 15 -5.97 -11.94 -0.36
N TRP A 16 -7.10 -11.22 -0.33
CA TRP A 16 -7.09 -9.78 -0.07
C TRP A 16 -6.60 -9.39 1.32
N PHE A 17 -6.97 -10.12 2.37
CA PHE A 17 -6.41 -9.85 3.71
C PHE A 17 -4.90 -10.13 3.78
N LYS A 18 -4.37 -11.05 2.97
CA LYS A 18 -2.92 -11.22 2.84
C LYS A 18 -2.30 -10.04 2.11
N GLU A 19 -2.92 -9.58 1.02
CA GLU A 19 -2.44 -8.41 0.27
C GLU A 19 -2.45 -7.13 1.12
N ILE A 20 -3.49 -6.88 1.91
CA ILE A 20 -3.50 -5.73 2.84
C ILE A 20 -2.32 -5.78 3.80
N ARG A 21 -2.07 -6.95 4.42
CA ARG A 21 -0.92 -7.10 5.33
C ARG A 21 0.42 -6.94 4.62
N PHE A 22 0.51 -7.41 3.37
CA PHE A 22 1.67 -7.16 2.52
C PHE A 22 1.89 -5.65 2.35
N TYR A 23 0.87 -4.90 1.93
CA TYR A 23 1.00 -3.45 1.76
C TYR A 23 1.25 -2.68 3.06
N GLU A 24 0.67 -3.12 4.19
CA GLU A 24 1.01 -2.57 5.50
C GLU A 24 2.49 -2.76 5.83
N GLN A 25 3.06 -3.92 5.49
CA GLN A 25 4.48 -4.18 5.67
C GLN A 25 5.34 -3.35 4.71
N GLU A 26 4.94 -3.23 3.44
CA GLU A 26 5.65 -2.41 2.47
C GLU A 26 5.71 -0.95 2.91
N ILE A 27 4.60 -0.39 3.41
CA ILE A 27 4.60 0.98 3.94
C ILE A 27 5.59 1.10 5.10
N ARG A 28 5.61 0.14 6.05
CA ARG A 28 6.58 0.16 7.16
C ARG A 28 8.02 0.12 6.66
N ASN A 29 8.30 -0.72 5.67
CA ASN A 29 9.64 -0.81 5.06
C ASN A 29 10.02 0.54 4.43
N CYS A 30 9.10 1.18 3.70
CA CYS A 30 9.34 2.48 3.12
C CYS A 30 9.54 3.58 4.18
N GLU A 31 8.75 3.57 5.25
CA GLU A 31 8.91 4.49 6.40
C GLU A 31 10.31 4.34 7.02
N TRP A 32 10.81 3.11 7.22
CA TRP A 32 12.18 2.88 7.71
C TRP A 32 13.25 3.42 6.76
N SER A 33 13.16 3.11 5.46
CA SER A 33 14.10 3.68 4.48
C SER A 33 14.05 5.20 4.46
N LEU A 34 12.89 5.80 4.71
CA LEU A 34 12.69 7.24 4.73
C LEU A 34 13.32 7.90 5.96
N GLU A 35 13.28 7.25 7.12
CA GLU A 35 14.01 7.66 8.32
C GLU A 35 15.53 7.70 8.06
N GLU A 36 16.08 6.70 7.36
CA GLU A 36 17.48 6.69 6.98
C GLU A 36 17.85 7.83 6.01
N VAL A 37 16.96 8.14 5.05
CA VAL A 37 17.16 9.28 4.14
C VAL A 37 17.14 10.60 4.91
N LEU A 38 16.22 10.75 5.88
CA LEU A 38 16.12 11.97 6.68
C LEU A 38 17.42 12.28 7.43
N LEU A 39 18.14 11.27 7.91
CA LEU A 39 19.45 11.44 8.56
C LEU A 39 20.53 11.96 7.59
N LYS A 40 20.38 11.68 6.29
CA LYS A 40 21.30 12.10 5.23
C LYS A 40 20.87 13.40 4.54
N ALA A 41 19.61 13.80 4.66
CA ALA A 41 19.03 14.97 4.00
C ALA A 41 19.69 16.28 4.46
N GLN A 42 20.38 16.96 3.53
CA GLN A 42 21.11 18.19 3.82
C GLN A 42 20.36 19.43 3.34
N SER A 43 19.63 19.33 2.22
CA SER A 43 18.92 20.46 1.62
C SER A 43 17.47 20.55 2.09
N GLU A 44 16.91 21.75 1.97
CA GLU A 44 15.47 21.97 2.17
C GLU A 44 14.64 21.18 1.16
N GLU A 45 15.12 21.04 -0.08
CA GLU A 45 14.48 20.21 -1.11
C GLU A 45 14.41 18.73 -0.71
N ASP A 46 15.51 18.18 -0.16
CA ASP A 46 15.54 16.80 0.34
C ASP A 46 14.50 16.60 1.45
N ARG A 47 14.44 17.53 2.40
CA ARG A 47 13.49 17.48 3.53
C ARG A 47 12.04 17.59 3.06
N ALA A 48 11.77 18.45 2.10
CA ALA A 48 10.44 18.57 1.49
C ALA A 48 10.03 17.28 0.75
N LYS A 49 10.98 16.61 0.09
CA LYS A 49 10.73 15.29 -0.53
C LYS A 49 10.49 14.21 0.52
N VAL A 50 11.25 14.22 1.62
CA VAL A 50 11.01 13.32 2.75
C VAL A 50 9.60 13.51 3.31
N GLU A 51 9.21 14.75 3.61
CA GLU A 51 7.88 15.09 4.12
C GLU A 51 6.76 14.67 3.14
N HIS A 52 6.97 14.88 1.84
CA HIS A 52 6.05 14.42 0.81
C HIS A 52 5.76 12.93 0.92
N PHE A 53 6.81 12.08 0.99
CA PHE A 53 6.62 10.63 1.10
C PHE A 53 6.05 10.21 2.47
N GLN A 54 6.43 10.86 3.56
CA GLN A 54 5.82 10.62 4.88
C GLN A 54 4.30 10.85 4.84
N ASN A 55 3.87 11.96 4.25
CA ASN A 55 2.45 12.29 4.09
C ASN A 55 1.73 11.28 3.18
N GLN A 56 2.37 10.84 2.10
CA GLN A 56 1.79 9.81 1.23
C GLN A 56 1.63 8.47 1.96
N PHE A 57 2.64 8.01 2.71
CA PHE A 57 2.57 6.76 3.46
C PHE A 57 1.54 6.79 4.57
N LEU A 58 1.42 7.92 5.29
CA LEU A 58 0.35 8.14 6.26
C LEU A 58 -1.03 7.99 5.60
N LEU A 59 -1.24 8.65 4.45
CA LEU A 59 -2.49 8.54 3.70
C LEU A 59 -2.77 7.10 3.25
N GLN A 60 -1.75 6.37 2.78
CA GLN A 60 -1.93 4.99 2.34
C GLN A 60 -2.24 4.04 3.49
N ARG A 61 -1.72 4.28 4.70
CA ARG A 61 -2.13 3.53 5.90
C ARG A 61 -3.59 3.73 6.23
N LEU A 62 -4.07 4.97 6.17
CA LEU A 62 -5.50 5.27 6.38
C LEU A 62 -6.38 4.59 5.31
N ASN A 63 -5.93 4.60 4.06
CA ASN A 63 -6.61 3.89 2.97
C ASN A 63 -6.67 2.38 3.23
N LEU A 64 -5.56 1.75 3.65
CA LEU A 64 -5.54 0.31 3.98
C LEU A 64 -6.47 -0.03 5.14
N GLN A 65 -6.51 0.80 6.19
CA GLN A 65 -7.46 0.62 7.30
C GLN A 65 -8.92 0.69 6.81
N ARG A 66 -9.24 1.66 5.96
CA ARG A 66 -10.56 1.81 5.35
C ARG A 66 -10.91 0.58 4.50
N LEU A 67 -10.00 0.13 3.63
CA LEU A 67 -10.19 -1.03 2.77
C LEU A 67 -10.39 -2.32 3.58
N ASN A 68 -9.60 -2.51 4.64
CA ASN A 68 -9.74 -3.65 5.55
C ASN A 68 -11.13 -3.67 6.19
N LYS A 69 -11.62 -2.53 6.65
CA LYS A 69 -12.99 -2.38 7.18
C LYS A 69 -14.03 -2.70 6.11
N GLN A 70 -13.93 -2.11 4.92
CA GLN A 70 -14.86 -2.32 3.82
C GLN A 70 -14.91 -3.79 3.38
N LEU A 71 -13.78 -4.48 3.31
CA LEU A 71 -13.73 -5.91 2.97
C LEU A 71 -14.37 -6.78 4.04
N ARG A 72 -14.19 -6.44 5.33
CA ARG A 72 -14.86 -7.15 6.43
C ARG A 72 -16.36 -6.96 6.38
N GLU A 73 -16.82 -5.74 6.14
CA GLU A 73 -18.23 -5.41 5.96
C GLU A 73 -18.81 -6.16 4.76
N ALA A 74 -18.09 -6.19 3.64
CA ALA A 74 -18.53 -6.86 2.42
C ALA A 74 -18.77 -8.38 2.59
N LEU A 75 -18.23 -9.01 3.65
CA LEU A 75 -18.57 -10.38 4.04
C LEU A 75 -20.04 -10.53 4.46
N ALA A 76 -20.61 -9.49 5.06
CA ALA A 76 -21.98 -9.49 5.60
C ALA A 76 -23.02 -8.92 4.62
N TYR A 77 -22.60 -8.23 3.57
CA TYR A 77 -23.48 -7.47 2.67
C TYR A 77 -23.66 -8.10 1.28
N SER A 78 -24.43 -7.43 0.41
CA SER A 78 -24.81 -7.89 -0.93
C SER A 78 -23.61 -8.00 -1.89
N ALA A 79 -23.82 -8.69 -3.02
CA ALA A 79 -22.80 -8.85 -4.06
C ALA A 79 -22.28 -7.51 -4.64
N GLN A 80 -23.14 -6.49 -4.71
CA GLN A 80 -22.77 -5.17 -5.20
C GLN A 80 -21.77 -4.46 -4.26
N VAL A 81 -21.96 -4.58 -2.94
CA VAL A 81 -21.03 -4.01 -1.95
C VAL A 81 -19.67 -4.71 -2.02
N ARG A 82 -19.66 -6.03 -2.25
CA ARG A 82 -18.43 -6.79 -2.50
C ARG A 82 -17.68 -6.30 -3.73
N GLU A 83 -18.37 -6.12 -4.86
CA GLU A 83 -17.70 -5.67 -6.08
C GLU A 83 -17.12 -4.26 -5.93
N HIS A 84 -17.84 -3.36 -5.26
CA HIS A 84 -17.32 -2.03 -4.95
C HIS A 84 -16.05 -2.10 -4.09
N ALA A 85 -16.06 -2.89 -3.01
CA ALA A 85 -14.88 -3.08 -2.16
C ALA A 85 -13.69 -3.65 -2.95
N PHE A 86 -13.92 -4.61 -3.85
CA PHE A 86 -12.87 -5.16 -4.70
C PHE A 86 -12.34 -4.14 -5.70
N SER A 87 -13.20 -3.29 -6.27
CA SER A 87 -12.76 -2.21 -7.16
C SER A 87 -11.82 -1.23 -6.44
N GLU A 88 -12.16 -0.84 -5.22
CA GLU A 88 -11.34 0.06 -4.41
C GLU A 88 -9.97 -0.54 -4.10
N VAL A 89 -9.88 -1.85 -3.82
CA VAL A 89 -8.59 -2.52 -3.63
C VAL A 89 -7.76 -2.54 -4.92
N ARG A 90 -8.38 -2.78 -6.08
CA ARG A 90 -7.67 -2.72 -7.38
C ARG A 90 -7.11 -1.33 -7.67
N HIS A 91 -7.87 -0.28 -7.35
CA HIS A 91 -7.42 1.10 -7.47
C HIS A 91 -6.24 1.40 -6.54
N PHE A 92 -6.35 1.00 -5.27
CA PHE A 92 -5.26 1.13 -4.30
C PHE A 92 -3.99 0.46 -4.81
N ARG A 93 -4.06 -0.79 -5.30
CA ARG A 93 -2.91 -1.51 -5.85
C ARG A 93 -2.23 -0.76 -6.98
N LYS A 94 -3.00 -0.22 -7.93
CA LYS A 94 -2.47 0.53 -9.06
C LYS A 94 -1.75 1.79 -8.57
N TYR A 95 -2.37 2.54 -7.66
CA TYR A 95 -1.82 3.76 -7.11
C TYR A 95 -0.55 3.50 -6.28
N PHE A 96 -0.62 2.54 -5.36
CA PHE A 96 0.49 2.19 -4.48
C PHE A 96 1.72 1.73 -5.27
N LYS A 97 1.53 0.98 -6.36
CA LYS A 97 2.63 0.58 -7.24
C LYS A 97 3.32 1.79 -7.89
N THR A 98 2.58 2.84 -8.24
CA THR A 98 3.18 4.07 -8.78
C THR A 98 3.96 4.79 -7.68
N LEU A 99 3.39 4.92 -6.49
CA LEU A 99 4.06 5.53 -5.34
C LEU A 99 5.38 4.83 -5.00
N LEU A 100 5.39 3.48 -4.98
CA LEU A 100 6.61 2.71 -4.75
C LEU A 100 7.69 2.98 -5.81
N LYS A 101 7.32 3.08 -7.10
CA LYS A 101 8.29 3.39 -8.16
C LYS A 101 8.90 4.78 -7.99
N GLU A 102 8.08 5.76 -7.63
CA GLU A 102 8.54 7.12 -7.37
C GLU A 102 9.46 7.17 -6.14
N PHE A 103 9.12 6.39 -5.12
CA PHE A 103 9.91 6.25 -3.91
C PHE A 103 11.26 5.56 -4.18
N ASP A 104 11.28 4.46 -4.92
CA ASP A 104 12.51 3.76 -5.30
C ASP A 104 13.45 4.70 -6.08
N ALA A 105 12.91 5.45 -7.05
CA ALA A 105 13.69 6.44 -7.80
C ALA A 105 14.26 7.55 -6.90
N PHE A 106 13.53 7.93 -5.86
CA PHE A 106 14.02 8.84 -4.83
C PHE A 106 15.14 8.21 -3.99
N LEU A 107 14.96 6.96 -3.52
CA LEU A 107 15.95 6.24 -2.73
C LEU A 107 17.27 6.04 -3.47
N HIS A 108 17.25 5.81 -4.78
CA HIS A 108 18.46 5.65 -5.60
C HIS A 108 19.43 6.84 -5.47
N ARG A 109 18.93 8.05 -5.17
CA ARG A 109 19.76 9.24 -4.96
C ARG A 109 20.56 9.21 -3.65
N TYR A 110 20.11 8.45 -2.65
CA TYR A 110 20.72 8.41 -1.30
C TYR A 110 21.44 7.12 -0.98
N PHE A 111 21.09 6.03 -1.67
CA PHE A 111 21.62 4.71 -1.38
C PHE A 111 22.57 4.17 -2.43
N ALA A 112 22.77 4.87 -3.56
CA ALA A 112 23.71 4.52 -4.63
C ALA A 112 23.94 3.00 -4.70
N ILE A 113 22.86 2.24 -4.95
CA ILE A 113 22.99 0.78 -5.08
C ILE A 113 23.90 0.60 -6.30
N PRO A 114 25.10 0.04 -6.15
CA PRO A 114 25.95 -0.22 -7.30
C PRO A 114 25.13 -1.07 -8.26
N GLU A 115 25.04 -0.66 -9.52
CA GLU A 115 24.47 -1.53 -10.55
C GLU A 115 25.25 -2.85 -10.47
N LEU A 116 24.60 -3.89 -9.93
CA LEU A 116 25.08 -5.25 -10.05
C LEU A 116 25.07 -5.52 -11.55
N LYS A 117 26.25 -5.44 -12.17
CA LYS A 117 26.51 -5.99 -13.50
C LYS A 117 26.28 -7.49 -13.37
N ILE A 118 25.08 -7.93 -13.74
CA ILE A 118 24.76 -9.33 -14.01
C ILE A 118 25.19 -9.61 -15.45
#